data_AF-A0A955N962-F1
#
_entry.id   AF-A0A955N962-F1
#
_cell.length_a   1.000
_cell.length_b   1.000
_cell.length_c   1.000
_cell.angle_alpha   90.00
_cell.angle_beta   90.00
_cell.angle_gamma   90.00
#
_symmetry.space_group_name_H-M   'P 1'
#
loop_
_entity.id
_entity.type
_entity.pdbx_description
1 polymer ?
#
loop_
_entity_poly.entity_id
_entity_poly.type
_entity_poly.pdbx_seq_one_letter_code
_entity_poly.pdbx_strand_id
1 'polypeptide(L)'
;EYVLESYERAYLSVLLAASYLRTGHIEDAKVELRRLDHELFTPLYNFGEDPVNLVLSAVLWEVLGEPGDARTDWFRVAEPTRSSLLTVAPTLQAFARKQVARLDQRARPALRWRVYGMGRFPEVDWDFKLFGSSNGYFEIHPKPPFKELCVSETGLRLSTESWFAKIAHRHDHAYHPLLNIQSWIRLPIGVVYGLVPFSLGAGVAVGGCAGAASLGGRGSGDLCALSILGGAQLMQIAPTVFQNTVRPDLRHWELVPAAIVVTQESNLESEPCYTDQAQLHLLVTRSSGPPLSP
;
A
#
# COMPACT_ATOMS: atom_id res chain seq x y z
N GLU A 1 10.10 -10.98 9.92
CA GLU A 1 8.65 -10.75 9.73
C GLU A 1 8.42 -9.37 9.13
N TYR A 2 7.43 -9.24 8.24
CA TYR A 2 6.93 -7.94 7.80
C TYR A 2 5.95 -7.45 8.88
N VAL A 3 6.20 -6.28 9.45
CA VAL A 3 5.25 -5.62 10.35
C VAL A 3 4.47 -4.63 9.51
N LEU A 4 3.16 -4.83 9.40
CA LEU A 4 2.25 -3.91 8.71
C LEU A 4 2.36 -2.52 9.34
N GLU A 5 2.36 -1.47 8.53
CA GLU A 5 2.31 -0.07 8.96
C GLU A 5 0.88 0.31 9.42
N SER A 6 0.73 1.37 10.24
CA SER A 6 -0.59 1.72 10.83
C SER A 6 -1.70 1.91 9.80
N TYR A 7 -1.42 2.49 8.62
CA TYR A 7 -2.43 2.67 7.57
C TYR A 7 -2.80 1.33 6.86
N GLU A 8 -1.90 0.33 6.83
CA GLU A 8 -2.19 -1.02 6.31
C GLU A 8 -3.06 -1.79 7.31
N ARG A 9 -2.73 -1.70 8.61
CA ARG A 9 -3.54 -2.30 9.69
C ARG A 9 -4.93 -1.67 9.76
N ALA A 10 -5.00 -0.35 9.55
CA ALA A 10 -6.25 0.36 9.38
C ALA A 10 -7.05 -0.18 8.19
N TYR A 11 -6.46 -0.30 7.00
CA TYR A 11 -7.16 -0.83 5.84
C TYR A 11 -7.59 -2.30 6.03
N LEU A 12 -6.78 -3.13 6.70
CA LEU A 12 -7.19 -4.49 7.07
C LEU A 12 -8.43 -4.47 7.98
N SER A 13 -8.49 -3.56 8.94
CA SER A 13 -9.66 -3.39 9.82
C SER A 13 -10.90 -2.96 9.04
N VAL A 14 -10.75 -2.10 8.01
CA VAL A 14 -11.83 -1.76 7.06
C VAL A 14 -12.34 -3.00 6.33
N LEU A 15 -11.43 -3.84 5.81
CA LEU A 15 -11.80 -5.07 5.08
C LEU A 15 -12.52 -6.08 5.99
N LEU A 16 -12.06 -6.23 7.23
CA LEU A 16 -12.71 -7.09 8.23
C LEU A 16 -14.09 -6.57 8.62
N ALA A 17 -14.23 -5.27 8.91
CA ALA A 17 -15.51 -4.64 9.20
C ALA A 17 -16.51 -4.81 8.04
N ALA A 18 -16.05 -4.61 6.81
CA ALA A 18 -16.85 -4.83 5.61
C ALA A 18 -17.30 -6.30 5.44
N SER A 19 -16.42 -7.25 5.75
CA SER A 19 -16.72 -8.69 5.75
C SER A 19 -17.78 -9.05 6.80
N TYR A 20 -17.62 -8.54 8.03
CA TYR A 20 -18.59 -8.74 9.11
C TYR A 20 -19.96 -8.15 8.76
N LEU A 21 -20.00 -6.94 8.19
CA LEU A 21 -21.23 -6.31 7.68
C LEU A 21 -21.94 -7.18 6.64
N ARG A 22 -21.18 -7.75 5.69
CA ARG A 22 -21.74 -8.61 4.64
C ARG A 22 -22.30 -9.92 5.18
N THR A 23 -21.74 -10.43 6.28
CA THR A 23 -22.17 -11.68 6.93
C THR A 23 -23.19 -11.46 8.05
N GLY A 24 -23.58 -10.20 8.32
CA GLY A 24 -24.59 -9.86 9.34
C GLY A 24 -24.04 -9.74 10.77
N HIS A 25 -22.72 -9.82 10.97
CA HIS A 25 -22.07 -9.69 12.28
C HIS A 25 -21.84 -8.21 12.62
N ILE A 26 -22.92 -7.50 12.93
CA ILE A 26 -22.92 -6.03 13.08
C ILE A 26 -22.01 -5.57 14.24
N GLU A 27 -22.07 -6.22 15.40
CA GLU A 27 -21.26 -5.82 16.56
C GLU A 27 -19.76 -6.06 16.33
N ASP A 28 -19.40 -7.17 15.67
CA ASP A 28 -18.00 -7.43 15.30
C ASP A 28 -17.47 -6.39 14.30
N ALA A 29 -18.31 -5.94 13.36
CA ALA A 29 -17.96 -4.84 12.47
C ALA A 29 -17.68 -3.53 13.24
N LYS A 30 -18.47 -3.22 14.28
CA LYS A 30 -18.23 -2.06 15.14
C LYS A 30 -16.93 -2.19 15.93
N VAL A 31 -16.60 -3.40 16.41
CA VAL A 31 -15.32 -3.66 17.10
C VAL A 31 -14.15 -3.37 16.18
N GLU A 32 -14.18 -3.85 14.93
CA GLU A 32 -13.12 -3.58 13.96
C GLU A 32 -13.03 -2.09 13.59
N LEU A 33 -14.14 -1.35 13.52
CA LEU A 33 -14.09 0.11 13.30
C LEU A 33 -13.53 0.88 14.49
N ARG A 34 -13.75 0.42 15.73
CA ARG A 34 -13.09 1.00 16.91
C ARG A 34 -11.59 0.68 16.92
N ARG A 35 -11.21 -0.51 16.45
CA ARG A 35 -9.82 -0.88 16.26
C ARG A 35 -9.16 -0.02 15.17
N LEU A 36 -9.86 0.25 14.08
CA LEU A 36 -9.44 1.18 13.04
C LEU A 36 -9.12 2.57 13.62
N ASP A 37 -10.00 3.13 14.47
CA ASP A 37 -9.73 4.40 15.17
C ASP A 37 -8.44 4.31 15.99
N HIS A 38 -8.26 3.23 16.76
CA HIS A 38 -7.02 3.02 17.51
C HIS A 38 -5.78 2.98 16.61
N GLU A 39 -5.83 2.30 15.46
CA GLU A 39 -4.71 2.22 14.50
C GLU A 39 -4.42 3.58 13.82
N LEU A 40 -5.44 4.40 13.58
CA LEU A 40 -5.29 5.71 12.94
C LEU A 40 -4.67 6.75 13.89
N PHE A 41 -5.05 6.74 15.17
CA PHE A 41 -4.73 7.82 16.11
C PHE A 41 -3.70 7.47 17.17
N THR A 42 -3.42 6.19 17.41
CA THR A 42 -2.40 5.82 18.41
C THR A 42 -1.02 5.79 17.76
N PRO A 43 -0.08 6.65 18.20
CA PRO A 43 1.26 6.73 17.61
C PRO A 43 2.16 5.61 18.15
N LEU A 44 1.72 4.35 18.08
CA LEU A 44 2.50 3.22 18.59
C LEU A 44 3.75 2.94 17.74
N TYR A 45 3.65 3.14 16.42
CA TYR A 45 4.74 2.81 15.48
C TYR A 45 4.93 3.88 14.38
N ASN A 46 3.84 4.46 13.88
CA ASN A 46 3.82 5.54 12.91
C ASN A 46 2.42 6.21 12.83
N PHE A 47 2.35 7.39 12.19
CA PHE A 47 1.10 8.12 11.99
C PHE A 47 0.18 7.41 10.96
N GLY A 48 -0.87 6.76 11.47
CA GLY A 48 -1.86 6.03 10.67
C GLY A 48 -2.83 6.92 9.91
N GLU A 49 -3.09 8.13 10.42
CA GLU A 49 -4.09 9.06 9.89
C GLU A 49 -3.93 9.32 8.38
N ASP A 50 -4.96 9.02 7.62
CA ASP A 50 -4.95 9.03 6.16
C ASP A 50 -6.36 9.34 5.62
N PRO A 51 -6.51 10.17 4.58
CA PRO A 51 -7.82 10.58 4.11
C PRO A 51 -8.65 9.41 3.57
N VAL A 52 -8.01 8.37 2.99
CA VAL A 52 -8.71 7.22 2.44
C VAL A 52 -9.34 6.40 3.57
N ASN A 53 -8.56 6.08 4.60
CA ASN A 53 -9.04 5.30 5.74
C ASN A 53 -10.11 6.06 6.55
N LEU A 54 -9.97 7.38 6.72
CA LEU A 54 -10.98 8.19 7.41
C LEU A 54 -12.32 8.22 6.67
N VAL A 55 -12.29 8.39 5.34
CA VAL A 55 -13.52 8.37 4.53
C VAL A 55 -14.17 6.99 4.57
N LEU A 56 -13.38 5.91 4.48
CA LEU A 56 -13.88 4.54 4.60
C LEU A 56 -14.51 4.27 5.96
N SER A 57 -13.87 4.73 7.05
CA SER A 57 -14.41 4.64 8.41
C SER A 57 -15.76 5.36 8.52
N ALA A 58 -15.82 6.63 8.07
CA ALA A 58 -17.03 7.43 8.13
C ALA A 58 -18.19 6.78 7.37
N VAL A 59 -17.92 6.26 6.17
CA VAL A 59 -18.90 5.56 5.33
C VAL A 59 -19.41 4.29 6.02
N LEU A 60 -18.52 3.50 6.61
CA LEU A 60 -18.89 2.26 7.29
C LEU A 60 -19.74 2.53 8.54
N TRP A 61 -19.42 3.55 9.34
CA TRP A 61 -20.25 3.99 10.46
C TRP A 61 -21.65 4.43 10.02
N GLU A 62 -21.79 5.13 8.88
CA GLU A 62 -23.10 5.47 8.34
C GLU A 62 -23.89 4.23 7.89
N VAL A 63 -23.23 3.25 7.27
CA VAL A 63 -23.87 1.99 6.87
C VAL A 63 -24.37 1.21 8.08
N LEU A 64 -23.65 1.28 9.20
CA LEU A 64 -24.03 0.70 10.50
C LEU A 64 -25.16 1.45 11.21
N GLY A 65 -25.51 2.66 10.74
CA GLY A 65 -26.53 3.49 11.38
C GLY A 65 -26.03 4.21 12.63
N GLU A 66 -24.72 4.45 12.73
CA GLU A 66 -24.07 5.18 13.84
C GLU A 66 -23.63 6.58 13.36
N PRO A 67 -24.56 7.54 13.18
CA PRO A 67 -24.26 8.84 12.57
C PRO A 67 -23.33 9.71 13.43
N GLY A 68 -23.26 9.47 14.75
CA GLY A 68 -22.37 10.21 15.66
C GLY A 68 -20.90 9.90 15.41
N ASP A 69 -20.57 8.62 15.28
CA ASP A 69 -19.21 8.16 14.97
C ASP A 69 -18.83 8.55 13.54
N ALA A 70 -19.74 8.34 12.57
CA ALA A 70 -19.54 8.78 11.19
C ALA A 70 -19.26 10.27 11.07
N ARG A 71 -20.00 11.10 11.81
CA ARG A 71 -19.81 12.55 11.83
C ARG A 71 -18.41 12.93 12.31
N THR A 72 -17.90 12.23 13.33
CA THR A 72 -16.56 12.49 13.88
C THR A 72 -15.49 12.26 12.83
N ASP A 73 -15.57 11.17 12.08
CA ASP A 73 -14.61 10.86 11.02
C ASP A 73 -14.74 11.80 9.82
N TRP A 74 -15.96 12.14 9.39
CA TRP A 74 -16.18 13.18 8.38
C TRP A 74 -15.63 14.54 8.82
N PHE A 75 -15.77 14.89 10.10
CA PHE A 75 -15.25 16.15 10.62
C PHE A 75 -13.72 16.20 10.60
N ARG A 76 -13.04 15.09 10.91
CA ARG A 76 -11.56 15.00 10.83
C ARG A 76 -11.05 15.22 9.41
N VAL A 77 -11.78 14.74 8.39
CA VAL A 77 -11.47 15.01 6.97
C VAL A 77 -11.79 16.46 6.59
N ALA A 78 -12.89 17.02 7.11
CA ALA A 78 -13.36 18.37 6.81
C ALA A 78 -12.45 19.46 7.41
N GLU A 79 -12.01 19.26 8.64
CA GLU A 79 -11.22 20.19 9.45
C GLU A 79 -10.00 19.45 10.03
N PRO A 80 -9.02 19.07 9.19
CA PRO A 80 -7.80 18.43 9.67
C PRO A 80 -7.11 19.36 10.68
N THR A 81 -6.76 18.82 11.85
CA THR A 81 -6.17 19.63 12.92
C THR A 81 -4.79 20.13 12.49
N ARG A 82 -4.42 21.37 12.80
CA ARG A 82 -3.09 21.94 12.43
C ARG A 82 -1.89 21.14 12.94
N SER A 83 -2.07 20.35 14.00
CA SER A 83 -1.05 19.46 14.56
C SER A 83 -1.02 18.08 13.90
N SER A 84 -1.96 17.79 12.99
CA SER A 84 -1.98 16.54 12.24
C SER A 84 -1.07 16.66 11.01
N LEU A 85 -0.39 15.55 10.67
CA LEU A 85 0.35 15.38 9.42
C LEU A 85 -0.59 15.02 8.24
N LEU A 86 -1.90 14.94 8.49
CA LEU A 86 -2.92 14.65 7.50
C LEU A 86 -3.03 15.78 6.48
N THR A 87 -2.66 15.48 5.24
CA THR A 87 -2.88 16.38 4.10
C THR A 87 -4.15 15.96 3.35
N VAL A 88 -5.13 16.86 3.25
CA VAL A 88 -6.42 16.61 2.59
C VAL A 88 -6.65 17.63 1.49
N ALA A 89 -7.00 17.17 0.29
CA ALA A 89 -7.34 18.05 -0.83
C ALA A 89 -8.55 18.95 -0.49
N PRO A 90 -8.55 20.24 -0.88
CA PRO A 90 -9.65 21.16 -0.57
C PRO A 90 -11.03 20.70 -1.05
N THR A 91 -11.08 19.99 -2.19
CA THR A 91 -12.31 19.41 -2.74
C THR A 91 -12.89 18.31 -1.85
N LEU A 92 -12.02 17.46 -1.28
CA LEU A 92 -12.42 16.43 -0.32
C LEU A 92 -12.87 17.04 1.01
N GLN A 93 -12.18 18.07 1.50
CA GLN A 93 -12.62 18.82 2.70
C GLN A 93 -14.01 19.41 2.51
N ALA A 94 -14.27 20.05 1.35
CA ALA A 94 -15.57 20.62 1.03
C ALA A 94 -16.68 19.57 0.96
N PHE A 95 -16.39 18.39 0.39
CA PHE A 95 -17.32 17.26 0.41
C PHE A 95 -17.61 16.78 1.83
N ALA A 96 -16.57 16.59 2.65
CA ALA A 96 -16.70 16.15 4.03
C ALA A 96 -17.53 17.14 4.87
N ARG A 97 -17.33 18.46 4.70
CA ARG A 97 -18.18 19.50 5.33
C ARG A 97 -19.65 19.35 4.97
N LYS A 98 -19.97 19.03 3.71
CA LYS A 98 -21.36 18.77 3.30
C LYS A 98 -21.93 17.54 4.01
N GLN A 99 -21.14 16.49 4.22
CA GLN A 99 -21.57 15.31 4.96
C GLN A 99 -21.79 15.61 6.45
N VAL A 100 -20.89 16.36 7.10
CA VAL A 100 -21.08 16.80 8.49
C VAL A 100 -22.37 17.61 8.62
N ALA A 101 -22.58 18.61 7.76
CA ALA A 101 -23.79 19.43 7.77
C ALA A 101 -25.07 18.60 7.55
N ARG A 102 -25.02 17.58 6.69
CA ARG A 102 -26.14 16.65 6.49
C ARG A 102 -26.45 15.85 7.76
N LEU A 103 -25.42 15.30 8.41
CA LEU A 103 -25.58 14.50 9.64
C LEU A 103 -26.10 15.37 10.80
N ASP A 104 -25.68 16.63 10.89
CA ASP A 104 -26.16 17.59 11.88
C ASP A 104 -27.65 17.92 11.73
N GLN A 105 -28.16 17.98 10.50
CA GLN A 105 -29.55 18.33 10.23
C GLN A 105 -30.54 17.22 10.63
N ARG A 106 -30.10 16.00 10.98
CA ARG A 106 -30.92 14.82 11.40
C ARG A 106 -32.14 14.48 10.52
N ALA A 107 -32.30 15.13 9.36
CA ALA A 107 -33.55 15.17 8.60
C ALA A 107 -33.53 14.35 7.30
N ARG A 108 -32.43 13.64 7.00
CA ARG A 108 -32.32 12.83 5.78
C ARG A 108 -32.17 11.34 6.10
N PRO A 109 -32.77 10.45 5.29
CA PRO A 109 -32.61 9.01 5.46
C PRO A 109 -31.13 8.63 5.39
N ALA A 110 -30.78 7.56 6.11
CA ALA A 110 -29.44 6.98 6.07
C ALA A 110 -29.03 6.71 4.62
N LEU A 111 -27.87 7.22 4.21
CA LEU A 111 -27.37 7.03 2.86
C LEU A 111 -27.01 5.57 2.65
N ARG A 112 -27.35 5.05 1.48
CA ARG A 112 -26.99 3.69 1.07
C ARG A 112 -25.65 3.72 0.35
N TRP A 113 -24.60 3.93 1.13
CA TRP A 113 -23.24 3.90 0.61
C TRP A 113 -22.86 2.52 0.07
N ARG A 114 -22.07 2.55 -1.00
CA ARG A 114 -21.43 1.39 -1.61
C ARG A 114 -19.99 1.74 -1.90
N VAL A 115 -19.11 0.76 -1.66
CA VAL A 115 -17.67 0.96 -1.78
C VAL A 115 -17.09 -0.07 -2.74
N TYR A 116 -16.33 0.41 -3.71
CA TYR A 116 -15.70 -0.39 -4.76
C TYR A 116 -14.21 -0.08 -4.82
N GLY A 117 -13.36 -1.12 -4.82
CA GLY A 117 -11.96 -1.00 -5.18
C GLY A 117 -11.80 -0.99 -6.70
N MET A 118 -10.98 -0.09 -7.22
CA MET A 118 -10.66 0.04 -8.64
C MET A 118 -9.19 -0.30 -8.92
N GLY A 119 -9.00 -1.25 -9.84
CA GLY A 119 -7.69 -1.59 -10.37
C GLY A 119 -6.78 -2.21 -9.32
N ARG A 120 -5.48 -2.22 -9.62
CA ARG A 120 -4.44 -2.69 -8.70
C ARG A 120 -3.51 -1.55 -8.41
N PHE A 121 -3.00 -1.52 -7.18
CA PHE A 121 -2.00 -0.56 -6.74
C PHE A 121 -0.86 -0.50 -7.78
N PRO A 122 -0.38 0.69 -8.14
CA PRO A 122 0.68 0.86 -9.11
C PRO A 122 1.89 -0.03 -8.79
N GLU A 123 2.45 -0.63 -9.84
CA GLU A 123 3.77 -1.22 -9.73
C GLU A 123 4.76 -0.15 -9.26
N VAL A 124 5.68 -0.58 -8.40
CA VAL A 124 6.65 0.31 -7.79
C VAL A 124 8.00 0.13 -8.46
N ASP A 125 8.55 1.23 -8.95
CA ASP A 125 9.95 1.32 -9.35
C ASP A 125 10.79 1.86 -8.20
N TRP A 126 12.05 1.44 -8.13
CA TRP A 126 12.95 1.90 -7.07
C TRP A 126 14.39 2.00 -7.54
N ASP A 127 15.03 3.08 -7.12
CA ASP A 127 16.43 3.35 -7.36
C ASP A 127 17.20 3.38 -6.05
N PHE A 128 18.41 2.83 -6.08
CA PHE A 128 19.29 2.81 -4.94
C PHE A 128 20.32 3.95 -5.04
N LYS A 129 20.25 4.90 -4.10
CA LYS A 129 21.16 6.06 -4.02
C LYS A 129 22.00 5.99 -2.74
N LEU A 130 23.23 5.51 -2.87
CA LEU A 130 24.16 5.33 -1.76
C LEU A 130 24.84 6.65 -1.32
N PHE A 131 25.00 7.61 -2.25
CA PHE A 131 25.65 8.91 -2.02
C PHE A 131 24.78 10.07 -2.51
N GLY A 132 24.79 11.18 -1.77
CA GLY A 132 24.15 12.44 -2.19
C GLY A 132 22.62 12.47 -2.07
N SER A 133 22.01 11.47 -1.45
CA SER A 133 20.57 11.51 -1.18
C SER A 133 20.27 12.39 0.04
N SER A 134 19.29 13.27 -0.10
CA SER A 134 18.76 14.08 1.01
C SER A 134 17.72 13.32 1.85
N ASN A 135 17.09 12.27 1.29
CA ASN A 135 15.84 11.70 1.80
C ASN A 135 15.87 10.15 1.95
N GLY A 136 17.03 9.52 2.15
CA GLY A 136 17.13 8.06 2.31
C GLY A 136 17.92 7.33 1.21
N TYR A 137 18.11 6.00 1.33
CA TYR A 137 18.87 5.21 0.33
C TYR A 137 18.07 4.78 -0.89
N PHE A 138 16.75 4.90 -0.81
CA PHE A 138 15.83 4.42 -1.81
C PHE A 138 15.02 5.59 -2.32
N GLU A 139 15.00 5.75 -3.63
CA GLU A 139 14.00 6.58 -4.29
C GLU A 139 12.93 5.65 -4.84
N ILE A 140 11.67 5.90 -4.49
CA ILE A 140 10.56 4.99 -4.79
C ILE A 140 9.53 5.77 -5.61
N HIS A 141 9.23 5.27 -6.82
CA HIS A 141 8.34 5.92 -7.77
C HIS A 141 7.23 4.95 -8.23
N PRO A 142 6.00 5.44 -8.43
CA PRO A 142 4.95 4.63 -9.03
C PRO A 142 5.18 4.56 -10.55
N LYS A 143 5.06 3.38 -11.15
CA LYS A 143 5.21 3.22 -12.61
C LYS A 143 4.07 3.92 -13.38
N PRO A 144 2.80 3.54 -13.20
CA PRO A 144 1.69 4.38 -13.64
C PRO A 144 1.37 5.45 -12.58
N PRO A 145 1.01 6.68 -12.99
CA PRO A 145 0.51 7.68 -12.06
C PRO A 145 -0.81 7.22 -11.41
N PHE A 146 -1.06 7.68 -10.19
CA PHE A 146 -2.33 7.43 -9.53
C PHE A 146 -3.47 8.18 -10.22
N LYS A 147 -4.67 7.61 -10.15
CA LYS A 147 -5.88 8.30 -10.60
C LYS A 147 -6.18 9.44 -9.64
N GLU A 148 -6.47 10.63 -10.18
CA GLU A 148 -6.79 11.79 -9.36
C GLU A 148 -8.08 11.62 -8.54
N LEU A 149 -8.14 12.34 -7.43
CA LEU A 149 -9.37 12.50 -6.64
C LEU A 149 -10.49 13.07 -7.52
N CYS A 150 -11.64 12.41 -7.49
CA CYS A 150 -12.87 12.94 -8.09
C CYS A 150 -13.94 13.05 -7.01
N VAL A 151 -14.74 14.10 -7.05
CA VAL A 151 -15.89 14.31 -6.16
C VAL A 151 -17.11 14.63 -7.02
N SER A 152 -18.22 13.94 -6.76
CA SER A 152 -19.52 14.17 -7.38
C SER A 152 -20.56 14.52 -6.31
N GLU A 153 -21.81 14.70 -6.71
CA GLU A 153 -22.90 14.90 -5.76
C GLU A 153 -23.30 13.60 -5.05
N THR A 154 -23.13 12.47 -5.72
CA THR A 154 -23.60 11.14 -5.31
C THR A 154 -22.48 10.29 -4.71
N GLY A 155 -21.23 10.71 -4.87
CA GLY A 155 -20.07 9.95 -4.42
C GLY A 155 -18.74 10.65 -4.64
N LEU A 156 -17.67 9.84 -4.62
CA LEU A 156 -16.30 10.27 -4.85
C LEU A 156 -15.41 9.09 -5.23
N ARG A 157 -14.28 9.38 -5.87
CA ARG A 157 -13.16 8.46 -6.10
C ARG A 157 -11.93 8.94 -5.35
N LEU A 158 -11.48 8.15 -4.38
CA LEU A 158 -10.25 8.38 -3.63
C LEU A 158 -9.08 7.74 -4.34
N SER A 159 -8.00 8.49 -4.47
CA SER A 159 -6.69 7.96 -4.85
C SER A 159 -6.04 7.29 -3.64
N THR A 160 -5.38 6.15 -3.82
CA THR A 160 -4.53 5.54 -2.77
C THR A 160 -3.09 6.07 -2.81
N GLU A 161 -2.85 7.18 -3.52
CA GLU A 161 -1.55 7.86 -3.59
C GLU A 161 -1.02 8.26 -2.21
N SER A 162 -1.90 8.62 -1.27
CA SER A 162 -1.49 8.94 0.09
C SER A 162 -0.85 7.75 0.80
N TRP A 163 -1.32 6.52 0.53
CA TRP A 163 -0.67 5.30 1.03
C TRP A 163 0.70 5.10 0.38
N PHE A 164 0.81 5.33 -0.94
CA PHE A 164 2.09 5.28 -1.62
C PHE A 164 3.11 6.28 -1.06
N ALA A 165 2.69 7.51 -0.81
CA ALA A 165 3.55 8.53 -0.21
C ALA A 165 4.10 8.08 1.15
N LYS A 166 3.28 7.38 1.96
CA LYS A 166 3.73 6.81 3.24
C LYS A 166 4.73 5.66 3.06
N ILE A 167 4.56 4.81 2.05
CA ILE A 167 5.55 3.77 1.70
C ILE A 167 6.88 4.42 1.29
N ALA A 168 6.82 5.39 0.37
CA ALA A 168 8.01 6.04 -0.15
C ALA A 168 8.78 6.74 0.97
N HIS A 169 8.08 7.42 1.87
CA HIS A 169 8.68 8.14 3.00
C HIS A 169 9.21 7.21 4.11
N ARG A 170 8.76 5.95 4.20
CA ARG A 170 9.28 4.96 5.18
C ARG A 170 10.80 4.81 5.13
N HIS A 171 11.36 4.96 3.94
CA HIS A 171 12.79 4.77 3.67
C HIS A 171 13.60 6.05 3.85
N ASP A 172 12.97 7.14 4.29
CA ASP A 172 13.61 8.39 4.61
C ASP A 172 14.34 8.33 5.96
N HIS A 173 15.46 9.04 6.05
CA HIS A 173 16.29 9.12 7.25
C HIS A 173 15.53 9.72 8.45
N ALA A 174 14.56 10.61 8.17
CA ALA A 174 13.77 11.30 9.19
C ALA A 174 12.58 10.50 9.72
N TYR A 175 12.22 9.37 9.10
CA TYR A 175 10.97 8.68 9.39
C TYR A 175 10.96 7.92 10.72
N HIS A 176 11.85 6.93 10.88
CA HIS A 176 12.02 6.22 12.14
C HIS A 176 13.43 5.63 12.25
N PRO A 177 14.20 5.93 13.31
CA PRO A 177 15.62 5.54 13.39
C PRO A 177 15.81 4.02 13.35
N LEU A 178 14.93 3.23 13.97
CA LEU A 178 15.02 1.77 13.95
C LEU A 178 14.70 1.15 12.56
N LEU A 179 13.74 1.71 11.81
CA LEU A 179 13.40 1.22 10.47
C LEU A 179 14.51 1.57 9.47
N ASN A 180 15.14 2.73 9.65
CA ASN A 180 16.33 3.11 8.92
C ASN A 180 17.47 2.10 9.19
N ILE A 181 17.78 1.78 10.45
CA ILE A 181 18.80 0.76 10.80
C ILE A 181 18.49 -0.60 10.18
N GLN A 182 17.23 -1.03 10.16
CA GLN A 182 16.85 -2.29 9.51
C GLN A 182 17.14 -2.27 8.00
N SER A 183 16.92 -1.13 7.34
CA SER A 183 17.28 -0.92 5.93
C SER A 183 18.80 -0.92 5.71
N TRP A 184 19.56 -0.33 6.64
CA TRP A 184 21.03 -0.36 6.63
C TRP A 184 21.59 -1.78 6.73
N ILE A 185 21.04 -2.63 7.60
CA ILE A 185 21.52 -4.01 7.79
C ILE A 185 21.37 -4.84 6.51
N ARG A 186 20.42 -4.51 5.63
CA ARG A 186 20.26 -5.21 4.33
C ARG A 186 21.42 -4.94 3.37
N LEU A 187 22.13 -3.83 3.49
CA LEU A 187 23.26 -3.51 2.63
C LEU A 187 24.45 -4.47 2.77
N PRO A 188 25.03 -4.68 3.97
CA PRO A 188 26.12 -5.64 4.12
C PRO A 188 25.66 -7.07 3.80
N ILE A 189 24.41 -7.43 4.11
CA ILE A 189 23.83 -8.72 3.71
C ILE A 189 23.79 -8.81 2.18
N GLY A 190 23.27 -7.80 1.49
CA GLY A 190 23.22 -7.75 0.02
C GLY A 190 24.59 -7.86 -0.61
N VAL A 191 25.61 -7.20 -0.05
CA VAL A 191 27.00 -7.35 -0.50
C VAL A 191 27.49 -8.79 -0.33
N VAL A 192 27.32 -9.39 0.85
CA VAL A 192 27.75 -10.77 1.12
C VAL A 192 27.06 -11.76 0.18
N TYR A 193 25.75 -11.65 0.01
CA TYR A 193 24.98 -12.53 -0.89
C TYR A 193 25.30 -12.27 -2.36
N GLY A 194 25.51 -11.03 -2.78
CA GLY A 194 25.94 -10.69 -4.14
C GLY A 194 27.33 -11.22 -4.47
N LEU A 195 28.22 -11.33 -3.48
CA LEU A 195 29.55 -11.90 -3.66
C LEU A 195 29.53 -13.42 -3.87
N VAL A 196 28.48 -14.14 -3.46
CA VAL A 196 28.38 -15.60 -3.64
C VAL A 196 28.41 -16.01 -5.12
N PRO A 197 27.48 -15.56 -5.99
CA PRO A 197 27.53 -15.90 -7.42
C PRO A 197 28.79 -15.37 -8.10
N PHE A 198 29.32 -14.22 -7.67
CA PHE A 198 30.57 -13.67 -8.20
C PHE A 198 31.78 -14.57 -7.89
N SER A 199 31.96 -14.94 -6.62
CA SER A 199 33.07 -15.80 -6.17
C SER A 199 32.94 -17.23 -6.71
N LEU A 200 31.73 -17.77 -6.77
CA LEU A 200 31.45 -19.05 -7.43
C LEU A 200 31.83 -18.98 -8.92
N GLY A 201 31.40 -17.95 -9.64
CA GLY A 201 31.75 -17.76 -11.06
C GLY A 201 33.25 -17.61 -11.28
N ALA A 202 33.95 -16.89 -10.40
CA ALA A 202 35.41 -16.75 -10.44
C ALA A 202 36.10 -18.09 -10.20
N GLY A 203 35.62 -18.86 -9.22
CA GLY A 203 36.12 -20.20 -8.92
C GLY A 203 35.92 -21.17 -10.08
N VAL A 204 34.76 -21.14 -10.75
CA VAL A 204 34.49 -21.95 -11.94
C VAL A 204 35.42 -21.57 -13.09
N ALA A 205 35.61 -20.29 -13.37
CA ALA A 205 36.48 -19.83 -14.45
C ALA A 205 37.95 -20.21 -14.19
N VAL A 206 38.49 -19.84 -13.02
CA VAL A 206 39.90 -20.10 -12.66
C VAL A 206 40.15 -21.59 -12.47
N GLY A 207 39.28 -22.28 -11.73
CA GLY A 207 39.39 -23.72 -11.48
C GLY A 207 39.22 -24.55 -12.75
N GLY A 208 38.34 -24.15 -13.65
CA GLY A 208 38.16 -24.80 -14.94
C GLY A 208 39.36 -24.66 -15.86
N CYS A 209 39.99 -23.47 -15.93
CA CYS A 209 41.21 -23.28 -16.71
C CYS A 209 42.43 -23.96 -16.06
N ALA A 210 42.57 -23.92 -14.73
CA ALA A 210 43.63 -24.64 -14.02
C ALA A 210 43.48 -26.17 -14.18
N GLY A 211 42.25 -26.68 -14.06
CA GLY A 211 41.92 -28.08 -14.30
C GLY A 211 42.19 -28.49 -15.75
N ALA A 212 41.78 -27.67 -16.72
CA ALA A 212 42.07 -27.92 -18.13
C ALA A 212 43.58 -27.94 -18.44
N ALA A 213 44.36 -27.04 -17.82
CA ALA A 213 45.82 -27.05 -17.92
C ALA A 213 46.44 -28.31 -17.31
N SER A 214 45.88 -28.81 -16.19
CA SER A 214 46.35 -30.03 -15.54
C SER A 214 46.03 -31.32 -16.31
N LEU A 215 44.97 -31.33 -17.11
CA LEU A 215 44.52 -32.50 -17.88
C LEU A 215 45.30 -32.71 -19.19
N GLY A 216 46.02 -31.70 -19.68
CA GLY A 216 47.02 -31.82 -20.77
C GLY A 216 46.55 -32.39 -22.12
N GLY A 217 45.26 -32.69 -22.29
CA GLY A 217 44.69 -33.40 -23.44
C GLY A 217 44.12 -32.49 -24.54
N ARG A 218 43.80 -33.09 -25.70
CA ARG A 218 43.04 -32.43 -26.78
C ARG A 218 41.66 -32.01 -26.25
N GLY A 219 41.35 -30.72 -26.30
CA GLY A 219 40.11 -30.14 -25.76
C GLY A 219 40.27 -29.33 -24.46
N SER A 220 41.48 -29.20 -23.92
CA SER A 220 41.75 -28.34 -22.75
C SER A 220 41.41 -26.86 -23.00
N GLY A 221 41.67 -26.36 -24.22
CA GLY A 221 41.29 -25.01 -24.63
C GLY A 221 39.76 -24.79 -24.59
N ASP A 222 39.00 -25.75 -25.09
CA ASP A 222 37.53 -25.70 -25.13
C ASP A 222 36.94 -25.78 -23.72
N LEU A 223 37.52 -26.59 -22.83
CA LEU A 223 37.11 -26.68 -21.43
C LEU A 223 37.38 -25.36 -20.67
N CYS A 224 38.55 -24.75 -20.85
CA CYS A 224 38.84 -23.44 -20.25
C CYS A 224 37.89 -22.35 -20.79
N ALA A 225 37.63 -22.33 -22.11
CA ALA A 225 36.69 -21.40 -22.72
C ALA A 225 35.25 -21.57 -22.17
N LEU A 226 34.78 -22.81 -22.05
CA LEU A 226 33.47 -23.13 -21.46
C LEU A 226 33.39 -22.72 -19.98
N SER A 227 34.45 -22.93 -19.21
CA SER A 227 34.50 -22.52 -17.81
C SER A 227 34.51 -21.01 -17.64
N ILE A 228 35.19 -20.26 -18.52
CA ILE A 228 35.14 -18.79 -18.54
C ILE A 228 33.71 -18.33 -18.85
N LEU A 229 33.06 -18.90 -19.87
CA LEU A 229 31.68 -18.55 -20.25
C LEU A 229 30.69 -18.86 -19.12
N GLY A 230 30.77 -20.05 -18.53
CA GLY A 230 29.91 -20.45 -17.41
C GLY A 230 30.18 -19.61 -16.16
N GLY A 231 31.44 -19.32 -15.86
CA GLY A 231 31.84 -18.43 -14.77
C GLY A 231 31.31 -17.01 -14.95
N ALA A 232 31.41 -16.45 -16.17
CA ALA A 232 30.87 -15.14 -16.50
C ALA A 232 29.34 -15.08 -16.36
N GLN A 233 28.62 -16.12 -16.81
CA GLN A 233 27.17 -16.21 -16.62
C GLN A 233 26.78 -16.21 -15.14
N LEU A 234 27.50 -16.94 -14.29
CA LEU A 234 27.26 -16.93 -12.84
C LEU A 234 27.53 -15.56 -12.23
N MET A 235 28.64 -14.91 -12.60
CA MET A 235 28.95 -13.55 -12.14
C MET A 235 27.88 -12.53 -12.53
N GLN A 236 27.27 -12.65 -13.71
CA GLN A 236 26.22 -11.75 -14.19
C GLN A 236 24.94 -11.79 -13.33
N ILE A 237 24.75 -12.82 -12.50
CA ILE A 237 23.62 -12.93 -11.58
C ILE A 237 23.85 -12.11 -10.30
N ALA A 238 25.11 -11.77 -9.97
CA ALA A 238 25.47 -11.04 -8.76
C ALA A 238 24.72 -9.71 -8.56
N PRO A 239 24.56 -8.84 -9.59
CA PRO A 239 23.79 -7.60 -9.44
C PRO A 239 22.32 -7.87 -9.09
N THR A 240 21.71 -8.90 -9.67
CA THR A 240 20.32 -9.27 -9.40
C THR A 240 20.15 -9.81 -7.97
N VAL A 241 21.10 -10.62 -7.47
CA VAL A 241 21.08 -11.10 -6.08
C VAL A 241 21.23 -9.93 -5.10
N PHE A 242 22.18 -9.02 -5.37
CA PHE A 242 22.34 -7.80 -4.58
C PHE A 242 21.05 -6.98 -4.56
N GLN A 243 20.50 -6.66 -5.73
CA GLN A 243 19.27 -5.87 -5.86
C GLN A 243 18.09 -6.51 -5.13
N ASN A 244 17.86 -7.82 -5.30
CA ASN A 244 16.77 -8.51 -4.62
C ASN A 244 16.93 -8.58 -3.10
N THR A 245 18.17 -8.57 -2.60
CA THR A 245 18.44 -8.59 -1.16
C THR A 245 18.24 -7.21 -0.52
N VAL A 246 18.56 -6.15 -1.26
CA VAL A 246 18.50 -4.76 -0.77
C VAL A 246 17.14 -4.11 -1.06
N ARG A 247 16.35 -4.65 -1.98
CA ARG A 247 15.03 -4.14 -2.39
C ARG A 247 14.16 -3.75 -1.17
N PRO A 248 13.46 -2.60 -1.22
CA PRO A 248 12.49 -2.24 -0.18
C PRO A 248 11.40 -3.31 -0.05
N ASP A 249 10.93 -3.53 1.18
CA ASP A 249 9.90 -4.54 1.43
C ASP A 249 8.52 -3.98 1.05
N LEU A 250 8.04 -4.39 -0.12
CA LEU A 250 6.79 -3.94 -0.74
C LEU A 250 5.80 -5.10 -0.93
N ARG A 251 5.90 -6.16 -0.13
CA ARG A 251 5.02 -7.32 -0.25
C ARG A 251 3.57 -6.94 0.06
N HIS A 252 2.63 -7.58 -0.63
CA HIS A 252 1.16 -7.47 -0.46
C HIS A 252 0.47 -6.23 -1.03
N TRP A 253 1.24 -5.24 -1.49
CA TRP A 253 0.72 -4.00 -2.08
C TRP A 253 -0.01 -4.18 -3.39
N GLU A 254 0.42 -5.15 -4.19
CA GLU A 254 -0.22 -5.54 -5.45
C GLU A 254 -1.70 -5.97 -5.32
N LEU A 255 -2.15 -6.27 -4.10
CA LEU A 255 -3.53 -6.67 -3.79
C LEU A 255 -4.42 -5.49 -3.35
N VAL A 256 -3.82 -4.33 -3.08
CA VAL A 256 -4.53 -3.11 -2.69
C VAL A 256 -5.09 -2.45 -3.96
N PRO A 257 -6.29 -1.86 -3.95
CA PRO A 257 -6.79 -1.13 -5.12
C PRO A 257 -5.98 0.17 -5.33
N ALA A 258 -5.85 0.62 -6.58
CA ALA A 258 -5.21 1.92 -6.88
C ALA A 258 -6.10 3.13 -6.56
N ALA A 259 -7.41 2.91 -6.54
CA ALA A 259 -8.39 3.91 -6.19
C ALA A 259 -9.63 3.25 -5.59
N ILE A 260 -10.39 4.01 -4.81
CA ILE A 260 -11.62 3.52 -4.17
C ILE A 260 -12.76 4.45 -4.54
N VAL A 261 -13.84 3.89 -5.08
CA VAL A 261 -15.08 4.62 -5.36
C VAL A 261 -16.06 4.38 -4.23
N VAL A 262 -16.55 5.48 -3.68
CA VAL A 262 -17.62 5.51 -2.69
C VAL A 262 -18.82 6.20 -3.34
N THR A 263 -19.96 5.54 -3.42
CA THR A 263 -21.13 6.09 -4.09
C THR A 263 -22.43 5.73 -3.39
N GLN A 264 -23.44 6.59 -3.52
CA GLN A 264 -24.83 6.34 -3.15
C GLN A 264 -25.61 5.73 -4.32
N GLU A 265 -25.03 5.71 -5.51
CA GLU A 265 -25.72 5.27 -6.71
C GLU A 265 -26.08 3.79 -6.67
N SER A 266 -27.24 3.51 -7.25
CA SER A 266 -27.75 2.14 -7.36
C SER A 266 -27.07 1.33 -8.46
N ASN A 267 -26.40 1.99 -9.40
CA ASN A 267 -25.52 1.40 -10.40
C ASN A 267 -24.18 2.15 -10.40
N LEU A 268 -23.06 1.44 -10.41
CA LEU A 268 -21.73 2.04 -10.41
C LEU A 268 -21.47 2.84 -11.71
N GLU A 269 -22.03 2.41 -12.84
CA GLU A 269 -21.91 3.12 -14.12
C GLU A 269 -22.57 4.51 -14.10
N SER A 270 -23.47 4.75 -13.15
CA SER A 270 -24.14 6.04 -12.96
C SER A 270 -23.34 7.01 -12.11
N GLU A 271 -22.26 6.55 -11.45
CA GLU A 271 -21.39 7.41 -10.64
C GLU A 271 -20.43 8.20 -11.54
N PRO A 272 -20.51 9.55 -11.60
CA PRO A 272 -19.63 10.35 -12.47
C PRO A 272 -18.14 10.18 -12.19
N CYS A 273 -17.77 9.82 -10.95
CA CYS A 273 -16.38 9.55 -10.59
C CYS A 273 -15.88 8.14 -10.95
N TYR A 274 -16.77 7.27 -11.46
CA TYR A 274 -16.39 6.00 -12.04
C TYR A 274 -15.90 6.21 -13.47
N THR A 275 -14.70 5.69 -13.77
CA THR A 275 -14.15 5.68 -15.13
C THR A 275 -13.89 4.23 -15.51
N ASP A 276 -14.68 3.77 -16.45
CA ASP A 276 -14.80 2.39 -16.89
C ASP A 276 -13.49 1.93 -17.54
N GLN A 277 -12.75 1.02 -16.87
CA GLN A 277 -11.58 0.26 -17.39
C GLN A 277 -10.78 -0.52 -16.34
N ALA A 278 -11.22 -0.63 -15.07
CA ALA A 278 -10.44 -1.27 -14.02
C ALA A 278 -11.11 -2.54 -13.48
N GLN A 279 -10.32 -3.54 -13.04
CA GLN A 279 -10.83 -4.66 -12.24
C GLN A 279 -11.55 -4.12 -11.01
N LEU A 280 -12.77 -4.61 -10.75
CA LEU A 280 -13.65 -4.13 -9.69
C LEU A 280 -13.80 -5.16 -8.59
N HIS A 281 -13.66 -4.70 -7.35
CA HIS A 281 -13.96 -5.50 -6.17
C HIS A 281 -14.96 -4.74 -5.29
N LEU A 282 -16.14 -5.31 -5.10
CA LEU A 282 -17.14 -4.76 -4.18
C LEU A 282 -16.69 -5.00 -2.73
N LEU A 283 -16.41 -3.91 -2.02
CA LEU A 283 -15.96 -3.94 -0.64
C LEU A 283 -17.16 -3.91 0.32
N VAL A 284 -18.11 -2.99 0.10
CA VAL A 284 -19.21 -2.75 1.05
C VAL A 284 -20.54 -2.60 0.32
N THR A 285 -21.52 -3.41 0.72
CA THR A 285 -22.96 -3.17 0.51
C THR A 285 -23.72 -3.66 1.72
N ARG A 286 -24.73 -2.91 2.17
CA ARG A 286 -25.73 -3.45 3.10
C ARG A 286 -26.51 -4.56 2.38
N SER A 287 -26.46 -5.80 2.88
CA SER A 287 -27.38 -6.82 2.39
C SER A 287 -28.80 -6.35 2.72
N SER A 288 -29.71 -6.49 1.76
CA SER A 288 -31.14 -6.26 1.98
C SER A 288 -31.71 -7.39 2.85
N GLY A 289 -31.31 -7.46 4.12
CA GLY A 289 -32.03 -8.20 5.15
C GLY A 289 -33.21 -7.36 5.63
N PRO A 290 -34.37 -7.98 5.93
CA PRO A 290 -35.52 -7.23 6.45
C PRO A 290 -35.13 -6.55 7.76
N PRO A 291 -35.76 -5.41 8.11
CA PRO A 291 -35.56 -4.81 9.42
C PRO A 291 -35.88 -5.86 10.48
N LEU A 292 -34.93 -6.14 11.36
CA LEU A 292 -35.23 -6.82 12.61
C LEU A 292 -36.21 -5.90 13.34
N SER A 293 -37.49 -6.27 13.30
CA SER A 293 -38.55 -5.69 14.10
C SER A 293 -38.19 -5.80 15.59
N PRO A 294 -38.69 -4.84 16.41
CA PRO A 294 -38.22 -4.59 17.77
C PRO A 294 -38.34 -5.80 18.71
#